data_AF-D7EK26-F1
#
_entry.id   AF-D7EK26-F1
#
_cell.length_a   1.000
_cell.length_b   1.000
_cell.length_c   1.000
_cell.angle_alpha   90.00
_cell.angle_beta   90.00
_cell.angle_gamma   90.00
#
_symmetry.space_group_name_H-M   'P 1'
#
loop_
_entity.id
_entity.type
_entity.pdbx_description
1 polymer ?
#
loop_
_entity_poly.entity_id
_entity_poly.type
_entity_poly.pdbx_seq_one_letter_code
_entity_poly.pdbx_strand_id
1 'polypeptide(L)'
;MSLTLEKTKTENPNVSILGLQLLLSYMYTDCSEQLEAVGSPTNPDHLVQTIEKISAIFEHIKRGYMSQVEILCQVLPDILNDFFSPADILTKVISEFLSPQQPHPQLLSKVVFRVFERAIEEKQLPLLQDWVVFSLSNFTQSLSVGMATWCLTCFFISASSNEWLRLFFPYVQTRVGRYEYEDRKMLCIAGADFYKNLTNQNQKDTFIENFRKIKEQPDTLFTDLLSSL
;
A
#
# COMPACT_ATOMS: atom_id res chain seq x y z
N MET A 1 -8.62 15.17 -21.76
CA MET A 1 -9.02 14.20 -20.72
C MET A 1 -9.79 12.98 -21.27
N SER A 2 -10.94 13.14 -21.93
CA SER A 2 -11.73 11.96 -22.38
C SER A 2 -10.97 11.02 -23.32
N LEU A 3 -10.20 11.57 -24.27
CA LEU A 3 -9.39 10.77 -25.19
C LEU A 3 -8.28 9.97 -24.49
N THR A 4 -7.64 10.51 -23.44
CA THR A 4 -6.56 9.80 -22.74
C THR A 4 -7.11 8.60 -21.96
N LEU A 5 -8.22 8.80 -21.25
CA LEU A 5 -8.93 7.74 -20.53
C LEU A 5 -9.56 6.68 -21.45
N GLU A 6 -9.91 7.03 -22.68
CA GLU A 6 -10.34 6.06 -23.70
C GLU A 6 -9.16 5.23 -24.23
N LYS A 7 -8.01 5.86 -24.45
CA LYS A 7 -6.82 5.16 -24.95
C LYS A 7 -6.19 4.22 -23.92
N THR A 8 -6.24 4.54 -22.63
CA THR A 8 -5.79 3.62 -21.57
C THR A 8 -6.61 2.32 -21.53
N LYS A 9 -7.91 2.39 -21.84
CA LYS A 9 -8.84 1.25 -21.88
C LYS A 9 -8.72 0.36 -23.12
N THR A 10 -7.85 0.70 -24.08
CA THR A 10 -7.69 -0.07 -25.31
C THR A 10 -6.95 -1.39 -25.04
N GLU A 11 -7.41 -2.50 -25.61
CA GLU A 11 -6.81 -3.84 -25.41
C GLU A 11 -5.41 -3.99 -26.03
N ASN A 12 -5.05 -3.12 -26.98
CA ASN A 12 -3.72 -3.14 -27.59
C ASN A 12 -2.68 -2.56 -26.60
N PRO A 13 -1.69 -3.37 -26.18
CA PRO A 13 -0.73 -2.95 -25.16
C PRO A 13 0.10 -1.73 -25.60
N ASN A 14 0.48 -1.64 -26.88
CA ASN A 14 1.28 -0.52 -27.37
C ASN A 14 0.50 0.80 -27.37
N VAL A 15 -0.81 0.74 -27.61
CA VAL A 15 -1.68 1.93 -27.57
C VAL A 15 -1.99 2.32 -26.12
N SER A 16 -2.22 1.33 -25.27
CA SER A 16 -2.56 1.56 -23.87
C SER A 16 -1.41 2.19 -23.08
N ILE A 17 -0.16 1.75 -23.30
CA ILE A 17 1.01 2.35 -22.64
C ILE A 17 1.26 3.79 -23.10
N LEU A 18 1.02 4.11 -24.37
CA LEU A 18 1.06 5.49 -24.87
C LEU A 18 -0.08 6.33 -24.26
N GLY A 19 -1.26 5.73 -24.08
CA GLY A 19 -2.38 6.35 -23.37
C GLY A 19 -2.02 6.70 -21.92
N LEU A 20 -1.31 5.80 -21.22
CA LEU A 20 -0.82 6.03 -19.85
C LEU A 20 0.23 7.12 -19.81
N GLN A 21 1.20 7.12 -20.73
CA GLN A 21 2.20 8.19 -20.82
C GLN A 21 1.54 9.55 -21.04
N LEU A 22 0.57 9.62 -21.96
CA LEU A 22 -0.16 10.85 -22.22
C LEU A 22 -1.02 11.29 -21.02
N LEU A 23 -1.60 10.35 -20.28
CA LEU A 23 -2.33 10.63 -19.03
C LEU A 23 -1.39 11.23 -17.97
N LEU A 24 -0.20 10.66 -17.78
CA LEU A 24 0.80 11.18 -16.84
C LEU A 24 1.28 12.56 -17.25
N SER A 25 1.65 12.75 -18.52
CA SER A 25 2.03 14.08 -19.02
C SER A 25 0.93 15.10 -18.77
N TYR A 26 -0.33 14.75 -19.04
CA TYR A 26 -1.47 15.61 -18.74
C TYR A 26 -1.57 15.94 -17.25
N MET A 27 -1.42 14.95 -16.36
CA MET A 27 -1.46 15.18 -14.90
C MET A 27 -0.39 16.16 -14.43
N TYR A 28 0.85 16.02 -14.90
CA TYR A 28 1.95 16.90 -14.49
C TYR A 28 1.87 18.29 -15.14
N THR A 29 1.38 18.42 -16.38
CA THR A 29 1.13 19.73 -16.99
C THR A 29 0.02 20.49 -16.28
N ASP A 30 -1.11 19.82 -15.99
CA ASP A 30 -2.24 20.38 -15.24
C ASP A 30 -1.80 20.86 -13.84
N CYS A 31 -0.94 20.08 -13.17
CA CYS A 31 -0.33 20.47 -11.90
C CYS A 31 0.59 21.70 -12.02
N SER A 32 1.43 21.75 -13.05
CA SER A 32 2.34 22.88 -13.29
C SER A 32 1.59 24.18 -13.55
N GLU A 33 0.54 24.16 -14.36
CA GLU A 33 -0.30 25.33 -14.66
C GLU A 33 -0.97 25.89 -13.38
N GLN A 34 -1.30 25.01 -12.42
CA GLN A 34 -1.87 25.40 -11.14
C GLN A 34 -0.85 25.99 -10.16
N LEU A 35 0.37 25.45 -10.13
CA LEU A 35 1.46 26.01 -9.33
C LEU A 35 1.84 27.42 -9.80
N GLU A 36 1.73 27.69 -11.11
CA GLU A 36 1.93 29.03 -11.69
C GLU A 36 0.75 29.97 -11.41
N ALA A 37 -0.46 29.45 -11.24
CA ALA A 37 -1.66 30.20 -10.84
C ALA A 37 -1.70 30.49 -9.32
N VAL A 38 -0.63 31.10 -8.80
CA VAL A 38 -0.46 31.44 -7.38
C VAL A 38 -1.59 32.35 -6.90
N GLY A 39 -2.46 31.86 -6.01
CA GLY A 39 -3.47 32.66 -5.31
C GLY A 39 -4.89 32.08 -5.25
N SER A 40 -5.16 30.95 -5.90
CA SER A 40 -6.45 30.26 -5.78
C SER A 40 -6.37 29.10 -4.78
N PRO A 41 -7.34 28.95 -3.85
CA PRO A 41 -7.39 27.77 -2.98
C PRO A 41 -7.51 26.51 -3.84
N THR A 42 -6.79 25.44 -3.48
CA THR A 42 -6.84 24.13 -4.13
C THR A 42 -8.29 23.77 -4.43
N ASN A 43 -8.68 23.83 -5.70
CA ASN A 43 -10.08 23.66 -6.08
C ASN A 43 -10.48 22.20 -5.78
N PRO A 44 -11.49 21.93 -4.93
CA PRO A 44 -11.90 20.56 -4.60
C PRO A 44 -12.24 19.72 -5.84
N ASP A 45 -12.71 20.34 -6.93
CA ASP A 45 -12.96 19.66 -8.20
C ASP A 45 -11.70 19.06 -8.83
N HIS A 46 -10.53 19.68 -8.62
CA HIS A 46 -9.25 19.18 -9.14
C HIS A 46 -8.78 17.94 -8.37
N LEU A 47 -8.96 17.92 -7.05
CA LEU A 47 -8.65 16.73 -6.25
C LEU A 47 -9.50 15.55 -6.70
N VAL A 48 -10.80 15.77 -6.97
CA VAL A 48 -11.70 14.74 -7.51
C VAL A 48 -11.19 14.20 -8.85
N GLN A 49 -10.81 15.09 -9.78
CA GLN A 49 -10.25 14.66 -11.07
C GLN A 49 -8.94 13.88 -10.89
N THR A 50 -8.08 14.28 -9.96
CA THR A 50 -6.82 13.58 -9.69
C THR A 50 -7.07 12.18 -9.11
N ILE A 51 -8.05 12.04 -8.21
CA ILE A 51 -8.51 10.75 -7.68
C ILE A 51 -9.05 9.85 -8.79
N GLU A 52 -9.83 10.39 -9.73
CA GLU A 52 -10.33 9.64 -10.89
C GLU A 52 -9.17 9.14 -11.78
N LYS A 53 -8.19 10.01 -12.07
CA LYS A 53 -7.00 9.66 -12.87
C LYS A 53 -6.18 8.55 -12.19
N ILE A 54 -5.92 8.63 -10.89
CA ILE A 54 -5.24 7.55 -10.14
C ILE A 54 -6.06 6.27 -10.10
N SER A 55 -7.38 6.37 -9.93
CA SER A 55 -8.25 5.19 -9.94
C SER A 55 -8.22 4.48 -11.30
N ALA A 56 -8.09 5.23 -12.40
CA ALA A 56 -7.87 4.64 -13.72
C ALA A 56 -6.53 3.90 -13.82
N ILE A 57 -5.46 4.39 -13.18
CA ILE A 57 -4.16 3.70 -13.12
C ILE A 57 -4.29 2.39 -12.33
N PHE A 58 -4.95 2.38 -11.17
CA PHE A 58 -5.20 1.15 -10.41
C PHE A 58 -6.07 0.14 -11.17
N GLU A 59 -7.06 0.61 -11.92
CA GLU A 59 -7.85 -0.28 -12.78
C GLU A 59 -7.01 -0.87 -13.91
N HIS A 60 -6.06 -0.09 -14.44
CA HIS A 60 -5.08 -0.59 -15.41
C HIS A 60 -4.15 -1.63 -14.79
N ILE A 61 -3.74 -1.46 -13.53
CA ILE A 61 -2.96 -2.46 -12.80
C ILE A 61 -3.74 -3.79 -12.70
N LYS A 62 -5.06 -3.75 -12.48
CA LYS A 62 -5.88 -4.97 -12.37
C LYS A 62 -6.08 -5.72 -13.68
N ARG A 63 -6.04 -5.04 -14.84
CA ARG A 63 -6.42 -5.62 -16.14
C ARG A 63 -5.31 -5.61 -17.18
N GLY A 64 -4.21 -4.91 -16.91
CA GLY A 64 -3.12 -4.70 -17.85
C GLY A 64 -2.25 -5.93 -18.06
N TYR A 65 -1.44 -5.90 -19.12
CA TYR A 65 -0.43 -6.92 -19.35
C TYR A 65 0.70 -6.79 -18.33
N MET A 66 1.26 -7.92 -17.87
CA MET A 66 2.27 -7.97 -16.80
C MET A 66 3.40 -6.94 -16.97
N SER A 67 3.99 -6.83 -18.16
CA SER A 67 5.08 -5.88 -18.44
C SER A 67 4.69 -4.42 -18.24
N GLN A 68 3.44 -4.06 -18.52
CA GLN A 68 2.92 -2.72 -18.26
C GLN A 68 2.68 -2.49 -16.78
N VAL A 69 2.11 -3.49 -16.10
CA VAL A 69 1.83 -3.42 -14.66
C VAL A 69 3.13 -3.26 -13.87
N GLU A 70 4.20 -3.97 -14.26
CA GLU A 70 5.53 -3.81 -13.65
C GLU A 70 6.05 -2.38 -13.74
N ILE A 71 5.98 -1.78 -14.95
CA ILE A 71 6.40 -0.39 -15.18
C ILE A 71 5.54 0.56 -14.34
N LEU A 72 4.22 0.38 -14.34
CA LEU A 72 3.31 1.21 -13.57
C LEU A 72 3.57 1.12 -12.07
N CYS A 73 3.70 -0.07 -11.51
CA CYS A 73 4.01 -0.26 -10.09
C CYS A 73 5.40 0.28 -9.71
N GLN A 74 6.31 0.44 -10.67
CA GLN A 74 7.61 1.07 -10.42
C GLN A 74 7.51 2.59 -10.25
N VAL A 75 6.67 3.27 -11.04
CA VAL A 75 6.51 4.74 -11.02
C VAL A 75 5.37 5.23 -10.14
N LEU A 76 4.41 4.36 -9.80
CA LEU A 76 3.23 4.70 -9.01
C LEU A 76 3.55 5.32 -7.63
N PRO A 77 4.56 4.87 -6.87
CA PRO A 77 4.90 5.50 -5.60
C PRO A 77 5.25 6.98 -5.75
N ASP A 78 6.02 7.33 -6.79
CA ASP A 78 6.46 8.70 -7.04
C ASP A 78 5.25 9.58 -7.41
N ILE A 79 4.40 9.08 -8.31
CA ILE A 79 3.14 9.75 -8.69
C ILE A 79 2.26 9.97 -7.44
N LEU A 80 2.08 8.96 -6.60
CA LEU A 80 1.23 9.10 -5.41
C LEU A 80 1.76 10.17 -4.46
N ASN A 81 3.08 10.21 -4.23
CA ASN A 81 3.71 11.21 -3.39
C ASN A 81 3.63 12.63 -3.96
N ASP A 82 3.63 12.78 -5.28
CA ASP A 82 3.53 14.09 -5.94
C ASP A 82 2.12 14.70 -5.83
N PHE A 83 1.07 13.87 -5.82
CA PHE A 83 -0.33 14.31 -5.95
C PHE A 83 -1.16 14.23 -4.66
N PHE A 84 -0.73 13.47 -3.65
CA PHE A 84 -1.55 13.15 -2.47
C PHE A 84 -0.81 13.34 -1.15
N SER A 85 -1.58 13.61 -0.09
CA SER A 85 -1.05 13.53 1.27
C SER A 85 -0.76 12.07 1.65
N PRO A 86 0.22 11.79 2.53
CA PRO A 86 0.51 10.40 2.92
C PRO A 86 -0.70 9.65 3.50
N ALA A 87 -1.62 10.33 4.20
CA ALA A 87 -2.87 9.73 4.69
C ALA A 87 -3.80 9.25 3.55
N ASP A 88 -3.93 10.05 2.48
CA ASP A 88 -4.75 9.69 1.31
C ASP A 88 -4.13 8.53 0.53
N ILE A 89 -2.80 8.56 0.38
CA ILE A 89 -2.03 7.50 -0.29
C ILE A 89 -2.25 6.17 0.41
N LEU A 90 -2.08 6.11 1.73
CA LEU A 90 -2.26 4.87 2.49
C LEU A 90 -3.67 4.33 2.33
N THR A 91 -4.69 5.18 2.46
CA THR A 91 -6.08 4.73 2.37
C THR A 91 -6.38 4.13 0.99
N LYS A 92 -5.89 4.74 -0.09
CA LYS A 92 -6.09 4.24 -1.45
C LYS A 92 -5.23 3.04 -1.79
N VAL A 93 -3.91 3.11 -1.57
CA VAL A 93 -2.99 2.01 -1.92
C VAL A 93 -3.33 0.74 -1.15
N ILE A 94 -3.69 0.87 0.12
CA ILE A 94 -3.89 -0.30 0.97
C ILE A 94 -5.25 -0.94 0.71
N SER A 95 -6.29 -0.15 0.43
CA SER A 95 -7.57 -0.70 -0.04
C SER A 95 -7.41 -1.45 -1.38
N GLU A 96 -6.57 -0.95 -2.29
CA GLU A 96 -6.26 -1.62 -3.56
C GLU A 96 -5.37 -2.87 -3.37
N PHE A 97 -4.46 -2.84 -2.39
CA PHE A 97 -3.60 -3.99 -2.02
C PHE A 97 -4.39 -5.11 -1.36
N LEU A 98 -5.39 -4.78 -0.53
CA LEU A 98 -6.25 -5.74 0.17
C LEU A 98 -7.48 -6.15 -0.64
N SER A 99 -7.70 -5.54 -1.79
CA SER A 99 -8.81 -5.89 -2.66
C SER A 99 -8.71 -7.38 -3.08
N PRO A 100 -9.76 -8.18 -2.87
CA PRO A 100 -9.76 -9.58 -3.30
C PRO A 100 -9.73 -9.72 -4.83
N GLN A 101 -10.04 -8.64 -5.56
CA GLN A 101 -9.96 -8.57 -7.01
C GLN A 101 -8.56 -8.20 -7.52
N GLN A 102 -7.56 -8.08 -6.65
CA GLN A 102 -6.22 -7.66 -7.03
C GLN A 102 -5.36 -8.84 -7.53
N PRO A 103 -5.04 -8.93 -8.84
CA PRO A 103 -4.24 -10.03 -9.37
C PRO A 103 -2.73 -9.90 -9.10
N HIS A 104 -2.24 -8.71 -8.73
CA HIS A 104 -0.81 -8.45 -8.57
C HIS A 104 -0.42 -7.96 -7.16
N PRO A 105 -0.77 -8.70 -6.09
CA PRO A 105 -0.45 -8.28 -4.73
C PRO A 105 1.06 -8.13 -4.51
N GLN A 106 1.88 -8.97 -5.13
CA GLN A 106 3.34 -8.87 -5.05
C GLN A 106 3.87 -7.52 -5.53
N LEU A 107 3.41 -7.04 -6.69
CA LEU A 107 3.84 -5.75 -7.24
C LEU A 107 3.35 -4.58 -6.36
N LEU A 108 2.09 -4.64 -5.89
CA LEU A 108 1.55 -3.62 -5.01
C LEU A 108 2.20 -3.59 -3.62
N SER A 109 2.68 -4.72 -3.10
CA SER A 109 3.46 -4.71 -1.85
C SER A 109 4.71 -3.83 -2.00
N LYS A 110 5.35 -3.81 -3.18
CA LYS A 110 6.48 -2.93 -3.47
C LYS A 110 6.09 -1.46 -3.46
N VAL A 111 4.89 -1.15 -3.96
CA VAL A 111 4.33 0.20 -3.94
C VAL A 111 4.12 0.65 -2.51
N VAL A 112 3.48 -0.19 -1.68
CA VAL A 112 3.32 0.05 -0.24
C VAL A 112 4.67 0.32 0.42
N PHE A 113 5.66 -0.55 0.21
CA PHE A 113 6.98 -0.41 0.82
C PHE A 113 7.65 0.93 0.49
N ARG A 114 7.59 1.38 -0.78
CA ARG A 114 8.14 2.66 -1.21
C ARG A 114 7.38 3.87 -0.68
N VAL A 115 6.06 3.79 -0.57
CA VAL A 115 5.25 4.84 0.08
C VAL A 115 5.66 5.01 1.54
N PHE A 116 5.83 3.90 2.26
CA PHE A 116 6.29 3.93 3.65
C PHE A 116 7.73 4.42 3.79
N GLU A 117 8.62 4.03 2.87
CA GLU A 117 9.99 4.54 2.81
C GLU A 117 10.02 6.06 2.75
N ARG A 118 9.25 6.65 1.83
CA ARG A 118 9.14 8.09 1.69
C ARG A 118 8.57 8.77 2.94
N ALA A 119 7.50 8.21 3.49
CA ALA A 119 6.88 8.77 4.68
C ALA A 119 7.77 8.67 5.93
N ILE A 120 8.68 7.69 6.00
CA ILE A 120 9.74 7.63 7.03
C ILE A 120 10.76 8.75 6.84
N GLU A 121 11.23 8.98 5.60
CA GLU A 121 12.15 10.09 5.27
C GLU A 121 11.55 11.45 5.66
N GLU A 122 10.24 11.62 5.46
CA GLU A 122 9.50 12.84 5.79
C GLU A 122 9.07 12.94 7.27
N LYS A 123 9.50 11.99 8.12
CA LYS A 123 9.19 11.91 9.56
C LYS A 123 7.69 11.81 9.88
N GLN A 124 6.90 11.24 8.97
CA GLN A 124 5.46 11.02 9.14
C GLN A 124 5.12 9.62 9.65
N LEU A 125 6.11 8.88 10.15
CA LEU A 125 5.95 7.51 10.65
C LEU A 125 4.79 7.32 11.68
N PRO A 126 4.54 8.24 12.63
CA PRO A 126 3.42 8.07 13.57
C PRO A 126 2.05 7.96 12.88
N LEU A 127 1.81 8.76 11.82
CA LEU A 127 0.59 8.71 11.03
C LEU A 127 0.43 7.36 10.34
N LEU A 128 1.53 6.80 9.83
CA LEU A 128 1.54 5.48 9.21
C LEU A 128 1.22 4.39 10.25
N GLN A 129 1.79 4.47 11.45
CA GLN A 129 1.57 3.51 12.53
C GLN A 129 0.11 3.50 12.99
N ASP A 130 -0.50 4.67 13.16
CA ASP A 130 -1.94 4.81 13.45
C ASP A 130 -2.76 4.06 12.40
N TRP A 131 -2.48 4.33 11.12
CA TRP A 131 -3.19 3.73 10.01
C TRP A 131 -3.04 2.19 10.00
N VAL A 132 -1.82 1.68 10.19
CA VAL A 132 -1.56 0.23 10.26
C VAL A 132 -2.37 -0.41 11.39
N VAL A 133 -2.43 0.20 12.58
CA VAL A 133 -3.21 -0.32 13.72
C VAL A 133 -4.70 -0.34 13.40
N PHE A 134 -5.25 0.72 12.80
CA PHE A 134 -6.68 0.78 12.44
C PHE A 134 -7.08 -0.20 11.34
N SER A 135 -6.15 -0.54 10.46
CA SER A 135 -6.41 -1.44 9.34
C SER A 135 -6.24 -2.92 9.68
N LEU A 136 -5.64 -3.28 10.82
CA LEU A 136 -5.40 -4.67 11.24
C LEU A 136 -6.65 -5.56 11.14
N SER A 137 -7.81 -5.04 11.54
CA SER A 137 -9.09 -5.75 11.46
C SER A 137 -9.40 -6.21 10.03
N ASN A 138 -9.13 -5.37 9.02
CA ASN A 138 -9.39 -5.67 7.60
C ASN A 138 -8.56 -6.86 7.10
N PHE A 139 -7.30 -6.97 7.53
CA PHE A 139 -6.43 -8.10 7.15
C PHE A 139 -6.92 -9.41 7.74
N THR A 140 -7.43 -9.36 8.95
CA THR A 140 -7.69 -10.55 9.76
C THR A 140 -9.06 -11.17 9.53
N GLN A 141 -10.01 -10.40 8.99
CA GLN A 141 -11.38 -10.85 8.73
C GLN A 141 -11.62 -11.23 7.26
N SER A 142 -10.88 -10.65 6.32
CA SER A 142 -11.20 -10.71 4.89
C SER A 142 -10.30 -11.63 4.06
N LEU A 143 -9.20 -12.12 4.63
CA LEU A 143 -8.15 -12.85 3.90
C LEU A 143 -7.94 -14.25 4.46
N SER A 144 -7.43 -15.16 3.61
CA SER A 144 -6.91 -16.45 4.08
C SER A 144 -5.72 -16.25 5.01
N VAL A 145 -5.47 -17.21 5.88
CA VAL A 145 -4.39 -17.17 6.88
C VAL A 145 -3.02 -16.83 6.30
N GLY A 146 -2.62 -17.53 5.23
CA GLY A 146 -1.33 -17.30 4.58
C GLY A 146 -1.25 -15.91 3.95
N MET A 147 -2.35 -15.45 3.35
CA MET A 147 -2.39 -14.11 2.75
C MET A 147 -2.37 -13.01 3.82
N ALA A 148 -3.13 -13.17 4.91
CA ALA A 148 -3.11 -12.26 6.04
C ALA A 148 -1.71 -12.18 6.67
N THR A 149 -1.05 -13.32 6.87
CA THR A 149 0.32 -13.39 7.40
C THR A 149 1.30 -12.67 6.49
N TRP A 150 1.25 -12.93 5.19
CA TRP A 150 2.11 -12.28 4.21
C TRP A 150 1.87 -10.77 4.13
N CYS A 151 0.61 -10.34 4.04
CA CYS A 151 0.24 -8.93 4.01
C CYS A 151 0.71 -8.20 5.28
N LEU A 152 0.41 -8.72 6.47
CA LEU A 152 0.81 -8.12 7.73
C LEU A 152 2.34 -8.03 7.86
N THR A 153 3.06 -9.08 7.44
CA THR A 153 4.53 -9.06 7.43
C THR A 153 5.06 -7.97 6.49
N CYS A 154 4.51 -7.86 5.27
CA CYS A 154 4.85 -6.77 4.35
C CYS A 154 4.60 -5.39 4.97
N PHE A 155 3.48 -5.19 5.66
CA PHE A 155 3.16 -3.91 6.33
C PHE A 155 4.10 -3.60 7.48
N PHE A 156 4.33 -4.54 8.39
CA PHE A 156 5.20 -4.32 9.54
C PHE A 156 6.64 -4.05 9.14
N ILE A 157 7.15 -4.76 8.13
CA ILE A 157 8.48 -4.48 7.57
C ILE A 157 8.51 -3.09 6.90
N SER A 158 7.49 -2.74 6.13
CA SER A 158 7.39 -1.42 5.48
C SER A 158 7.35 -0.29 6.51
N ALA A 159 6.67 -0.49 7.64
CA ALA A 159 6.53 0.46 8.73
C ALA A 159 7.68 0.44 9.74
N SER A 160 8.70 -0.41 9.55
CA SER A 160 9.84 -0.49 10.45
C SER A 160 10.88 0.58 10.13
N SER A 161 11.46 1.16 11.18
CA SER A 161 12.67 2.00 11.11
C SER A 161 13.97 1.18 11.15
N ASN A 162 13.88 -0.13 11.37
CA ASN A 162 15.03 -1.03 11.40
C ASN A 162 15.44 -1.43 9.99
N GLU A 163 16.56 -0.87 9.51
CA GLU A 163 17.11 -1.13 8.17
C GLU A 163 17.33 -2.62 7.90
N TRP A 164 17.83 -3.38 8.89
CA TRP A 164 18.07 -4.82 8.73
C TRP A 164 16.79 -5.61 8.48
N LEU A 165 15.71 -5.23 9.16
CA LEU A 165 14.40 -5.86 8.95
C LEU A 165 13.84 -5.49 7.57
N ARG A 166 14.02 -4.24 7.15
CA ARG A 166 13.61 -3.77 5.80
C ARG A 166 14.34 -4.50 4.67
N LEU A 167 15.62 -4.88 4.86
CA LEU A 167 16.38 -5.64 3.87
C LEU A 167 15.80 -7.05 3.58
N PHE A 168 14.98 -7.61 4.48
CA PHE A 168 14.27 -8.87 4.23
C PHE A 168 13.05 -8.71 3.33
N PHE A 169 12.60 -7.48 3.05
CA PHE A 169 11.39 -7.24 2.29
C PHE A 169 11.36 -7.97 0.93
N PRO A 170 12.41 -7.94 0.08
CA PRO A 170 12.41 -8.66 -1.20
C PRO A 170 12.21 -10.17 -1.04
N TYR A 171 12.75 -10.77 0.03
CA TYR A 171 12.51 -12.19 0.32
C TYR A 171 11.05 -12.45 0.64
N VAL A 172 10.47 -11.67 1.56
CA VAL A 172 9.05 -11.78 1.95
C VAL A 172 8.13 -11.60 0.74
N GLN A 173 8.45 -10.69 -0.19
CA GLN A 173 7.66 -10.50 -1.41
C GLN A 173 7.52 -11.78 -2.26
N THR A 174 8.51 -12.67 -2.28
CA THR A 174 8.45 -13.92 -3.05
C THR A 174 7.56 -15.00 -2.42
N ARG A 175 7.16 -14.80 -1.16
CA ARG A 175 6.45 -15.79 -0.32
C ARG A 175 4.94 -15.54 -0.26
N VAL A 176 4.35 -15.01 -1.35
CA VAL A 176 2.93 -14.63 -1.40
C VAL A 176 2.02 -15.80 -0.96
N GLY A 177 1.21 -15.57 0.07
CA GLY A 177 0.24 -16.53 0.58
C GLY A 177 0.82 -17.77 1.27
N ARG A 178 2.15 -17.86 1.43
CA ARG A 178 2.78 -18.98 2.13
C ARG A 178 2.62 -18.84 3.65
N TYR A 179 2.57 -19.97 4.33
CA TYR A 179 2.34 -20.05 5.78
C TYR A 179 3.16 -21.18 6.41
N GLU A 180 4.46 -21.17 6.16
CA GLU A 180 5.41 -22.11 6.75
C GLU A 180 5.98 -21.54 8.05
N TYR A 181 6.82 -22.33 8.72
CA TYR A 181 7.47 -21.91 9.97
C TYR A 181 8.22 -20.57 9.83
N GLU A 182 8.94 -20.38 8.73
CA GLU A 182 9.71 -19.16 8.44
C GLU A 182 8.80 -17.93 8.32
N ASP A 183 7.67 -18.05 7.61
CA ASP A 183 6.74 -16.92 7.42
C ASP A 183 6.11 -16.51 8.75
N ARG A 184 5.75 -17.49 9.59
CA ARG A 184 5.22 -17.24 10.94
C ARG A 184 6.26 -16.55 11.82
N LYS A 185 7.52 -16.98 11.78
CA LYS A 185 8.60 -16.35 12.56
C LYS A 185 8.90 -14.94 12.06
N MET A 186 8.90 -14.70 10.75
CA MET A 186 9.05 -13.36 10.20
C MET A 186 7.92 -12.44 10.62
N LEU A 187 6.66 -12.92 10.63
CA LEU A 187 5.53 -12.16 11.15
C LEU A 187 5.74 -11.78 12.63
N CYS A 188 6.19 -12.72 13.47
CA CYS A 188 6.44 -12.45 14.89
C CYS A 188 7.54 -11.41 15.08
N ILE A 189 8.67 -11.53 14.37
CA ILE A 189 9.79 -10.59 14.44
C ILE A 189 9.34 -9.19 14.00
N ALA A 190 8.69 -9.09 12.83
CA ALA A 190 8.25 -7.81 12.30
C ALA A 190 7.15 -7.18 13.16
N GLY A 191 6.19 -7.97 13.64
CA GLY A 191 5.13 -7.50 14.51
C GLY A 191 5.62 -7.05 15.89
N ALA A 192 6.61 -7.75 16.48
CA ALA A 192 7.23 -7.34 17.74
C ALA A 192 8.05 -6.05 17.59
N ASP A 193 8.81 -5.90 16.49
CA ASP A 193 9.51 -4.66 16.17
C ASP A 193 8.53 -3.50 16.02
N PHE A 194 7.45 -3.69 15.25
CA PHE A 194 6.39 -2.69 15.08
C PHE A 194 5.76 -2.30 16.42
N TYR A 195 5.34 -3.28 17.23
CA TYR A 195 4.73 -3.04 18.54
C TYR A 195 5.65 -2.29 19.50
N LYS A 196 6.93 -2.63 19.54
CA LYS A 196 7.93 -1.94 20.36
C LYS A 196 8.10 -0.48 19.95
N ASN A 197 8.00 -0.20 18.65
CA ASN A 197 8.13 1.13 18.07
C ASN A 197 6.84 1.97 18.14
N LEU A 198 5.71 1.40 18.60
CA LEU A 198 4.50 2.18 18.91
C LEU A 198 4.76 3.08 20.12
N THR A 199 4.45 4.36 19.97
CA THR A 199 4.70 5.38 21.01
C THR A 199 3.49 5.58 21.93
N ASN A 200 2.27 5.36 21.42
CA ASN A 200 1.04 5.57 22.17
C ASN A 200 0.54 4.28 22.81
N GLN A 201 0.18 4.33 24.10
CA GLN A 201 -0.39 3.18 24.81
C GLN A 201 -1.73 2.74 24.19
N ASN A 202 -2.57 3.68 23.74
CA ASN A 202 -3.85 3.34 23.10
C ASN A 202 -3.64 2.53 21.81
N GLN A 203 -2.58 2.84 21.03
CA GLN A 203 -2.23 2.07 19.84
C GLN A 203 -1.79 0.64 20.22
N LYS A 204 -1.01 0.50 21.28
CA LYS A 204 -0.57 -0.81 21.80
C LYS A 204 -1.74 -1.67 22.25
N ASP A 205 -2.67 -1.09 22.99
CA ASP A 205 -3.85 -1.78 23.47
C ASP A 205 -4.75 -2.19 22.29
N THR A 206 -4.95 -1.29 21.33
CA THR A 206 -5.70 -1.57 20.10
C THR A 206 -5.04 -2.66 19.26
N PHE A 207 -3.72 -2.65 19.13
CA PHE A 207 -2.96 -3.69 18.43
C PHE A 207 -3.21 -5.06 19.06
N ILE A 208 -3.05 -5.18 20.38
CA ILE A 208 -3.28 -6.43 21.11
C ILE A 208 -4.74 -6.88 20.99
N GLU A 209 -5.69 -5.96 21.12
CA GLU A 209 -7.12 -6.27 21.05
C GLU A 209 -7.52 -6.82 19.68
N ASN A 210 -7.00 -6.23 18.59
CA ASN A 210 -7.24 -6.72 17.23
C ASN A 210 -6.81 -8.19 17.09
N PHE A 211 -5.62 -8.55 17.59
CA PHE A 211 -5.15 -9.93 17.52
C PHE A 211 -5.85 -10.88 18.50
N ARG A 212 -6.28 -10.40 19.68
CA ARG A 212 -7.05 -11.21 20.63
C ARG A 212 -8.44 -11.57 20.11
N LYS A 213 -9.14 -10.67 19.41
CA LYS A 213 -10.46 -10.94 18.83
C LYS A 213 -10.46 -12.13 17.86
N ILE A 214 -9.32 -12.42 17.23
CA ILE A 214 -9.17 -13.53 16.28
C ILE A 214 -8.87 -14.85 16.99
N LYS A 215 -8.37 -14.80 18.24
CA LYS A 215 -8.00 -15.97 19.05
C LYS A 215 -9.18 -16.89 19.38
N GLU A 216 -10.41 -16.42 19.24
CA GLU A 216 -11.61 -17.22 19.46
C GLU A 216 -11.84 -18.28 18.36
N GLN A 217 -11.02 -18.31 17.31
CA GLN A 217 -10.98 -19.39 16.32
C GLN A 217 -9.92 -20.45 16.69
N PRO A 218 -10.25 -21.76 16.64
CA PRO A 218 -9.54 -22.83 17.36
C PRO A 218 -8.13 -23.23 16.86
N ASP A 219 -7.56 -22.54 15.88
CA ASP A 219 -6.16 -22.74 15.45
C ASP A 219 -5.44 -21.39 15.52
N THR A 220 -4.49 -21.25 16.45
CA THR A 220 -4.09 -19.94 16.96
C THR A 220 -3.00 -19.26 16.12
N LEU A 221 -3.41 -18.69 14.99
CA LEU A 221 -2.59 -18.03 13.97
C LEU A 221 -1.72 -16.85 14.48
N PHE A 222 -2.21 -16.12 15.48
CA PHE A 222 -1.56 -14.93 16.05
C PHE A 222 -1.18 -15.10 17.53
N THR A 223 -1.31 -16.30 18.10
CA THR A 223 -0.89 -16.52 19.50
C THR A 223 0.62 -16.51 19.62
N ASP A 224 1.34 -17.03 18.63
CA ASP A 224 2.79 -16.93 18.57
C ASP A 224 3.23 -15.45 18.54
N LEU A 225 2.55 -14.62 17.73
CA LEU A 225 2.81 -13.18 17.70
C LEU A 225 2.56 -12.55 19.07
N LEU A 226 1.39 -12.77 19.68
CA LEU A 226 1.07 -12.24 21.01
C LEU A 226 2.02 -12.73 22.11
N SER A 227 2.56 -13.95 21.99
CA SER A 227 3.56 -14.48 22.93
C SER A 227 4.96 -13.88 22.75
N SER A 228 5.22 -13.25 21.60
CA SER A 228 6.50 -12.63 21.26
C SER A 228 6.58 -11.13 21.55
N LEU A 229 5.45 -10.50 21.93
CA LEU A 229 5.37 -9.10 22.37
C LEU A 229 5.81 -8.94 23.82
#